data_AF-A0A2P8QK92-F1
#
_entry.id   AF-A0A2P8QK92-F1
#
_cell.length_a   1.000
_cell.length_b   1.000
_cell.length_c   1.000
_cell.angle_alpha   90.00
_cell.angle_beta   90.00
_cell.angle_gamma   90.00
#
_symmetry.space_group_name_H-M   'P 1'
#
loop_
_entity.id
_entity.type
_entity.pdbx_description
1 polymer ?
#
loop_
_entity_poly.entity_id
_entity_poly.type
_entity_poly.pdbx_seq_one_letter_code
_entity_poly.pdbx_strand_id
1 'polypeptide(L)'
;MKVNSPTSTTSSPLATSFDVTLKLYRISAKELSKLTGVSENHISEFRRGKGDVSTNVLSKLMDGMDTLAPGSKQHLCKLISGQSSQSLSQSLVQIIHAAEEDELLDAMGAITNRFRHLRNYSDGAVSQPLLEV
;
A
#
# COMPACT_ATOMS: atom_id res chain seq x y z
N MET A 1 42.15 -18.88 -9.96
CA MET A 1 41.21 -18.32 -8.97
C MET A 1 39.99 -17.79 -9.72
N LYS A 2 38.82 -18.39 -9.51
CA LYS A 2 37.58 -18.02 -10.20
C LYS A 2 36.79 -17.17 -9.23
N VAL A 3 36.71 -15.87 -9.52
CA VAL A 3 36.06 -14.87 -8.66
C VAL A 3 34.55 -15.06 -8.84
N ASN A 4 33.87 -15.63 -7.84
CA ASN A 4 32.42 -15.69 -7.80
C ASN A 4 31.91 -14.34 -7.30
N SER A 5 31.38 -13.52 -8.22
CA SER A 5 30.62 -12.33 -7.86
C SER A 5 29.24 -12.75 -7.35
N PRO A 6 28.81 -12.33 -6.15
CA PRO A 6 27.43 -12.54 -5.72
C PRO A 6 26.51 -11.66 -6.58
N THR A 7 25.56 -12.29 -7.28
CA THR A 7 24.51 -11.61 -8.04
C THR A 7 23.52 -10.96 -7.08
N SER A 8 23.78 -9.71 -6.71
CA SER A 8 22.82 -8.83 -6.01
C SER A 8 21.60 -8.63 -6.91
N THR A 9 20.57 -9.44 -6.69
CA THR A 9 19.32 -9.42 -7.47
C THR A 9 18.47 -8.27 -6.94
N THR A 10 18.60 -7.09 -7.55
CA THR A 10 17.65 -5.99 -7.34
C THR A 10 16.39 -6.31 -8.14
N SER A 11 15.38 -6.90 -7.49
CA SER A 11 14.09 -7.21 -8.13
C SER A 11 13.44 -5.92 -8.66
N SER A 12 12.92 -5.94 -9.89
CA SER A 12 12.31 -4.76 -10.49
C SER A 12 11.13 -4.24 -9.63
N PRO A 13 10.95 -2.91 -9.47
CA PRO A 13 9.87 -2.35 -8.64
C PRO A 13 8.48 -2.82 -9.04
N LEU A 14 8.30 -3.10 -10.34
CA LEU A 14 7.07 -3.65 -10.90
C LEU A 14 6.83 -5.09 -10.43
N ALA A 15 7.85 -5.96 -10.51
CA ALA A 15 7.75 -7.34 -10.02
C ALA A 15 7.40 -7.39 -8.53
N THR A 16 8.04 -6.53 -7.72
CA THR A 16 7.76 -6.41 -6.29
C THR A 16 6.32 -5.95 -6.03
N SER A 17 5.86 -4.90 -6.72
CA SER A 17 4.50 -4.37 -6.56
C SER A 17 3.43 -5.38 -6.99
N PHE A 18 3.73 -6.14 -8.03
CA PHE A 18 2.90 -7.23 -8.52
C PHE A 18 2.78 -8.37 -7.50
N ASP A 19 3.90 -8.83 -6.93
CA ASP A 19 3.89 -9.87 -5.90
C ASP A 19 3.15 -9.43 -4.63
N VAL A 20 3.35 -8.19 -4.18
CA VAL A 20 2.63 -7.60 -3.04
C VAL A 20 1.12 -7.59 -3.31
N THR A 21 0.70 -7.20 -4.51
CA THR A 21 -0.72 -7.18 -4.88
C THR A 21 -1.32 -8.59 -4.89
N LEU A 22 -0.66 -9.57 -5.51
CA LEU A 22 -1.17 -10.94 -5.52
C LEU A 22 -1.30 -11.54 -4.12
N LYS A 23 -0.35 -11.25 -3.22
CA LYS A 23 -0.40 -11.68 -1.82
C LYS A 23 -1.58 -11.05 -1.06
N LEU A 24 -1.79 -9.76 -1.22
CA LEU A 24 -2.89 -9.03 -0.56
C LEU A 24 -4.26 -9.59 -0.97
N TYR A 25 -4.45 -9.84 -2.27
CA TYR A 25 -5.71 -10.34 -2.81
C TYR A 25 -5.82 -11.87 -2.82
N ARG A 26 -4.83 -12.58 -2.25
CA ARG A 26 -4.77 -14.05 -2.18
C ARG A 26 -4.91 -14.76 -3.54
N ILE A 27 -4.40 -14.14 -4.60
CA ILE A 27 -4.44 -14.71 -5.95
C ILE A 27 -3.24 -15.64 -6.14
N SER A 28 -3.49 -16.91 -6.46
CA SER A 28 -2.42 -17.86 -6.76
C SER A 28 -1.92 -17.74 -8.20
N ALA A 29 -0.65 -18.09 -8.43
CA ALA A 29 -0.07 -18.14 -9.78
C ALA A 29 -0.79 -19.18 -10.67
N LYS A 30 -1.27 -20.28 -10.07
CA LYS A 30 -2.05 -21.32 -10.73
C LYS A 30 -3.39 -20.82 -11.27
N GLU A 31 -4.15 -20.08 -10.45
CA GLU A 31 -5.43 -19.49 -10.87
C GLU A 31 -5.23 -18.46 -11.97
N LEU A 32 -4.23 -17.59 -11.80
CA LEU A 32 -3.89 -16.57 -12.77
C LEU A 32 -3.40 -17.19 -14.09
N SER A 33 -2.63 -18.28 -14.02
CA SER A 33 -2.18 -19.04 -15.18
C SER A 33 -3.36 -19.60 -15.99
N LYS A 34 -4.31 -20.23 -15.30
CA LYS A 34 -5.52 -20.80 -15.94
C LYS A 34 -6.34 -19.74 -16.66
N LEU A 35 -6.44 -18.54 -16.08
CA LEU A 35 -7.27 -17.47 -16.64
C LEU A 35 -6.58 -16.73 -17.80
N THR A 36 -5.26 -16.52 -17.72
CA THR A 36 -4.52 -15.66 -18.65
C THR A 36 -3.80 -16.42 -19.76
N GLY A 37 -3.66 -17.74 -19.61
CA GLY A 37 -2.87 -18.59 -20.51
C GLY A 37 -1.35 -18.40 -20.36
N VAL A 38 -0.89 -17.57 -19.42
CA VAL A 38 0.53 -17.43 -19.09
C VAL A 38 0.95 -18.59 -18.20
N SER A 39 2.11 -19.21 -18.43
CA SER A 39 2.52 -20.36 -17.64
C SER A 39 2.78 -19.99 -16.17
N GLU A 40 2.40 -20.87 -15.24
CA GLU A 40 2.60 -20.67 -13.80
C GLU A 40 4.09 -20.43 -13.45
N ASN A 41 5.00 -21.08 -14.17
CA ASN A 41 6.44 -20.88 -14.01
C ASN A 41 6.86 -19.46 -14.41
N HIS A 42 6.37 -18.93 -15.53
CA HIS A 42 6.69 -17.57 -15.97
C HIS A 42 6.14 -16.51 -15.00
N ILE A 43 4.92 -16.71 -14.49
CA ILE A 43 4.35 -15.86 -13.44
C ILE A 43 5.21 -15.90 -12.16
N SER A 44 5.68 -17.08 -11.78
CA SER A 44 6.50 -17.26 -10.57
C SER A 44 7.88 -16.60 -10.69
N GLU A 45 8.53 -16.74 -11.85
CA GLU A 45 9.83 -16.10 -12.10
C GLU A 45 9.68 -14.57 -12.17
N PHE A 46 8.60 -14.06 -12.78
CA PHE A 46 8.30 -12.63 -12.78
C PHE A 46 8.10 -12.09 -11.36
N ARG A 47 7.28 -12.76 -10.52
CA ARG A 47 7.07 -12.38 -9.12
C ARG A 47 8.36 -12.31 -8.30
N ARG A 48 9.34 -13.15 -8.63
CA ARG A 48 10.65 -13.21 -7.97
C ARG A 48 11.67 -12.23 -8.55
N GLY A 49 11.29 -11.47 -9.58
CA GLY A 49 12.19 -10.55 -10.29
C GLY A 49 13.27 -11.28 -11.11
N LYS A 50 13.06 -12.56 -11.44
CA LYS A 50 14.02 -13.39 -12.19
C LYS A 50 13.72 -13.47 -13.69
N GLY A 51 12.62 -12.87 -14.13
CA GLY A 51 12.27 -12.78 -15.55
C GLY A 51 11.36 -11.59 -15.78
N ASP A 52 11.52 -10.94 -16.93
CA ASP A 52 10.63 -9.88 -17.36
C ASP A 52 9.40 -10.44 -18.09
N VAL A 53 8.38 -9.59 -18.20
CA VAL A 53 7.17 -9.84 -18.98
C VAL A 53 7.03 -8.75 -20.03
N SER A 54 6.55 -9.12 -21.21
CA SER A 54 6.19 -8.12 -22.21
C SER A 54 4.97 -7.32 -21.74
N THR A 55 4.78 -6.11 -22.28
CA THR A 55 3.62 -5.26 -21.97
C THR A 55 2.29 -5.98 -22.21
N ASN A 56 2.19 -6.80 -23.26
CA ASN A 56 1.00 -7.58 -23.55
C ASN A 56 0.74 -8.67 -22.49
N VAL A 57 1.79 -9.39 -22.08
CA VAL A 57 1.69 -10.39 -21.01
C VAL A 57 1.31 -9.72 -19.70
N LEU A 58 1.93 -8.58 -19.37
CA LEU A 58 1.58 -7.80 -18.18
C LEU A 58 0.12 -7.36 -18.19
N SER A 59 -0.39 -6.84 -19.32
CA SER A 59 -1.80 -6.45 -19.44
C SER A 59 -2.73 -7.63 -19.18
N LYS A 60 -2.46 -8.80 -19.78
CA LYS A 60 -3.24 -10.02 -19.53
C LYS A 60 -3.22 -10.43 -18.06
N LEU A 61 -2.07 -10.35 -17.40
CA LEU A 61 -1.94 -10.63 -15.97
C LEU A 61 -2.71 -9.61 -15.11
N MET A 62 -2.71 -8.34 -15.49
CA MET A 62 -3.46 -7.27 -14.82
C MET A 62 -4.97 -7.43 -14.98
N ASP A 63 -5.44 -7.81 -16.16
CA ASP A 63 -6.87 -8.06 -16.40
C ASP A 63 -7.30 -9.37 -15.71
N GLY A 64 -6.43 -10.37 -15.71
CA GLY A 64 -6.66 -11.64 -15.02
C GLY A 64 -6.76 -11.48 -13.50
N MET A 65 -5.88 -10.68 -12.88
CA MET A 65 -5.99 -10.43 -11.44
C MET A 65 -7.28 -9.69 -11.09
N ASP A 66 -7.71 -8.72 -11.90
CA ASP A 66 -8.91 -7.93 -11.62
C ASP A 66 -10.19 -8.76 -11.77
N THR A 67 -10.17 -9.71 -12.71
CA THR A 67 -11.24 -10.70 -12.86
C THR A 67 -11.31 -11.65 -11.67
N LEU A 68 -10.17 -12.10 -11.12
CA LEU A 68 -10.13 -12.99 -9.96
C LEU A 68 -10.47 -12.26 -8.66
N ALA A 69 -10.00 -11.02 -8.52
CA ALA A 69 -10.29 -10.17 -7.37
C ALA A 69 -10.43 -8.70 -7.83
N PRO A 70 -11.68 -8.20 -7.94
CA PRO A 70 -11.95 -6.83 -8.39
C PRO A 70 -11.21 -5.78 -7.56
N GLY A 71 -10.58 -4.82 -8.23
CA GLY A 71 -9.81 -3.73 -7.62
C GLY A 71 -8.32 -4.03 -7.47
N SER A 72 -7.87 -5.27 -7.71
CA SER A 72 -6.46 -5.65 -7.63
C SER A 72 -5.61 -4.92 -8.68
N LYS A 73 -6.13 -4.72 -9.89
CA LYS A 73 -5.44 -3.94 -10.94
C LYS A 73 -5.24 -2.48 -10.52
N GLN A 74 -6.28 -1.85 -9.96
CA GLN A 74 -6.19 -0.48 -9.47
C GLN A 74 -5.18 -0.36 -8.32
N HIS A 75 -5.15 -1.33 -7.42
CA HIS A 75 -4.18 -1.38 -6.33
C HIS A 75 -2.73 -1.47 -6.87
N LEU A 76 -2.47 -2.34 -7.84
CA LEU A 76 -1.17 -2.41 -8.48
C LEU A 76 -0.78 -1.08 -9.13
N CYS A 77 -1.70 -0.45 -9.87
CA CYS A 77 -1.48 0.87 -10.48
C CYS A 77 -1.12 1.94 -9.45
N LYS A 78 -1.74 1.93 -8.27
CA LYS A 78 -1.41 2.85 -7.17
C LYS A 78 0.02 2.63 -6.65
N LEU A 79 0.41 1.36 -6.44
CA LEU A 79 1.76 1.01 -6.00
C LEU A 79 2.85 1.45 -7.00
N ILE A 80 2.65 1.17 -8.30
CA ILE A 80 3.65 1.52 -9.33
C ILE A 80 3.73 3.02 -9.59
N SER A 81 2.63 3.76 -9.40
CA SER A 81 2.59 5.22 -9.60
C SER A 81 3.24 5.98 -8.44
N GLY A 82 3.76 5.30 -7.42
CA GLY A 82 4.22 5.94 -6.20
C GLY A 82 3.10 6.60 -5.39
N GLN A 83 1.84 6.39 -5.78
CA GLN A 83 0.68 6.66 -4.95
C GLN A 83 0.49 5.51 -3.96
N SER A 84 1.59 5.11 -3.28
CA SER A 84 1.41 4.49 -1.98
C SER A 84 0.64 5.54 -1.17
N SER A 85 -0.49 5.12 -0.61
CA SER A 85 -1.39 5.93 0.21
C SER A 85 -0.64 7.13 0.80
N GLN A 86 -0.85 8.34 0.26
CA GLN A 86 -0.16 9.54 0.76
C GLN A 86 -0.22 9.45 2.27
N SER A 87 0.94 9.44 2.93
CA SER A 87 0.94 9.38 4.38
C SER A 87 0.05 10.52 4.86
N LEU A 88 -0.71 10.32 5.93
CA LEU A 88 -1.62 11.35 6.43
C LEU A 88 -0.86 12.69 6.62
N SER A 89 0.43 12.62 6.97
CA SER A 89 1.34 13.78 6.97
C SER A 89 1.50 14.49 5.63
N GLN A 90 1.70 13.78 4.52
CA GLN A 90 1.81 14.37 3.18
C GLN A 90 0.47 14.96 2.71
N SER A 91 -0.62 14.25 2.99
CA SER A 91 -1.97 14.73 2.67
C SER A 91 -2.31 16.00 3.45
N LEU A 92 -2.00 16.06 4.76
CA LEU A 92 -2.19 17.26 5.59
C LEU A 92 -1.35 18.44 5.09
N VAL A 93 -0.09 18.23 4.72
CA VAL A 93 0.78 19.31 4.19
C VAL A 93 0.19 19.89 2.91
N GLN A 94 -0.34 19.05 2.01
CA GLN A 94 -0.99 19.53 0.79
C GLN A 94 -2.29 20.28 1.08
N ILE A 95 -3.09 19.79 2.02
CA ILE A 95 -4.33 20.47 2.45
C ILE A 95 -3.99 21.85 3.02
N ILE A 96 -2.98 21.97 3.86
CA ILE A 96 -2.55 23.26 4.44
C ILE A 96 -2.10 24.24 3.34
N HIS A 97 -1.43 23.76 2.30
CA HIS A 97 -0.98 24.63 1.19
C HIS A 97 -2.12 25.08 0.27
N ALA A 98 -3.20 24.30 0.17
CA ALA A 98 -4.32 24.59 -0.72
C ALA A 98 -5.47 25.33 -0.03
N ALA A 99 -5.53 25.30 1.32
CA ALA A 99 -6.60 25.89 2.10
C ALA A 99 -6.56 27.42 2.11
N GLU A 100 -7.74 28.03 2.13
CA GLU A 100 -7.91 29.48 2.33
C GLU A 100 -7.76 29.85 3.82
N GLU A 101 -7.62 31.15 4.12
CA GLU A 101 -7.33 31.65 5.48
C GLU A 101 -8.38 31.20 6.51
N ASP A 102 -9.67 31.29 6.17
CA ASP A 102 -10.77 30.89 7.04
C ASP A 102 -10.76 29.37 7.31
N GLU A 103 -10.47 28.57 6.29
CA GLU A 103 -10.38 27.11 6.42
C GLU A 103 -9.20 26.68 7.29
N LEU A 104 -8.07 27.40 7.21
CA LEU A 104 -6.91 27.19 8.08
C LEU A 104 -7.24 27.52 9.54
N LEU A 105 -7.96 28.61 9.79
CA LEU A 105 -8.40 28.99 11.14
C LEU A 105 -9.34 27.95 11.74
N ASP A 106 -10.29 27.45 10.97
CA ASP A 106 -11.20 26.37 11.37
C ASP A 106 -10.45 25.07 11.68
N ALA A 107 -9.51 24.69 10.81
CA ALA A 107 -8.66 23.52 11.01
C ALA A 107 -7.81 23.64 12.28
N MET A 108 -7.22 24.82 12.55
CA MET A 108 -6.49 25.09 13.78
C MET A 108 -7.38 24.93 15.01
N GLY A 109 -8.60 25.48 14.99
CA GLY A 109 -9.57 25.33 16.08
C GLY A 109 -9.89 23.86 16.36
N ALA A 110 -10.14 23.07 15.31
CA ALA A 110 -10.39 21.64 15.42
C ALA A 110 -9.20 20.87 16.01
N ILE A 111 -7.98 21.18 15.57
CA ILE A 111 -6.74 20.58 16.07
C ILE A 111 -6.53 20.92 17.55
N THR A 112 -6.67 22.19 17.95
CA THR A 112 -6.55 22.63 19.35
C THR A 112 -7.58 21.93 20.23
N ASN A 113 -8.83 21.83 19.77
CA ASN A 113 -9.88 21.10 20.47
C ASN A 113 -9.50 19.63 20.65
N ARG A 114 -8.99 18.96 19.61
CA ARG A 114 -8.56 17.56 19.68
C ARG A 114 -7.45 17.34 20.71
N PHE A 115 -6.44 18.20 20.76
CA PHE A 115 -5.37 18.10 21.76
C PHE A 115 -5.88 18.27 23.19
N ARG A 116 -6.84 19.16 23.41
CA ARG A 116 -7.46 19.33 24.73
C ARG A 116 -8.16 18.04 25.19
N HIS A 117 -8.91 17.39 24.31
CA HIS A 117 -9.57 16.12 24.63
C HIS A 117 -8.57 15.00 24.92
N LEU A 118 -7.48 14.92 24.17
CA LEU A 118 -6.42 13.91 24.41
C LEU A 118 -5.71 14.14 25.75
N ARG A 119 -5.47 15.40 26.13
CA ARG A 119 -4.84 15.75 27.42
C ARG A 119 -5.77 15.48 28.61
N ASN A 120 -7.07 15.74 28.47
CA ASN A 120 -8.05 15.45 29.52
C ASN A 120 -8.27 13.94 29.72
N TYR A 121 -8.05 13.12 28.67
CA TYR A 121 -8.12 11.66 28.79
C TYR A 121 -6.93 11.07 29.57
N SER A 122 -5.75 11.70 29.52
CA SER A 122 -4.58 11.27 30.29
C SER A 122 -4.63 11.61 31.79
N ASP A 123 -5.48 12.57 32.20
CA ASP A 123 -5.56 13.05 33.58
C ASP A 123 -6.74 12.44 34.37
N GLY A 124 -7.74 11.87 33.68
CA GLY A 124 -8.93 11.27 34.29
C GLY A 124 -8.77 9.86 34.87
N ALA A 125 -7.57 9.27 34.85
CA ALA A 125 -7.33 7.92 35.37
C ALA A 125 -7.16 7.87 36.91
N VAL A 126 -7.11 9.01 37.60
CA VAL A 126 -6.95 9.07 39.06
C VAL A 126 -8.10 9.86 39.66
N SER A 127 -9.26 9.22 39.86
CA SER A 127 -10.24 9.55 40.91
C SER A 127 -11.42 8.58 40.87
N GLN A 128 -11.30 7.44 41.54
CA GLN A 128 -12.46 6.79 42.15
C GLN A 128 -12.37 7.04 43.65
N PRO A 129 -13.33 7.74 44.29
CA PRO A 129 -13.43 7.75 45.73
C PRO A 129 -13.98 6.40 46.17
N LEU A 130 -13.18 5.68 46.94
CA LEU A 130 -13.56 4.45 47.64
C LEU A 130 -14.64 4.84 48.65
N LEU A 131 -15.89 4.51 48.35
CA LEU A 131 -17.00 4.60 49.31
C LEU A 131 -16.78 3.54 50.39
N GLU A 132 -16.55 4.05 51.58
CA GLU A 132 -16.54 3.35 52.87
C GLU A 132 -17.95 2.81 53.16
N VAL A 133 -18.06 1.51 53.41
CA VAL A 133 -19.20 0.86 54.10
C VAL A 133 -18.65 -0.14 55.10
#